data_AF-A0A2V6QMA7-F1
#
_entry.id   AF-A0A2V6QMA7-F1
#
_cell.length_a   1.000
_cell.length_b   1.000
_cell.length_c   1.000
_cell.angle_alpha   90.00
_cell.angle_beta   90.00
_cell.angle_gamma   90.00
#
_symmetry.space_group_name_H-M   'P 1'
#
loop_
_entity.id
_entity.type
_entity.pdbx_description
1 polymer ?
#
loop_
_entity_poly.entity_id
_entity_poly.type
_entity_poly.pdbx_seq_one_letter_code
_entity_poly.pdbx_strand_id
1 'polypeptide(L)'
;MSGPCSVWIERDARGRRVRERDRHGAAVATLDWAADGRLAGAAVRIPDGSWLRVAPRAADDPRWGASDVLHHEGTALTHFAAVEWAALEAIPPLAEPARLPPGGGTAVLNLIAALAADQGRGPLAYRGPYPTEQLFLALLESFAFETGSDTSIAGDDPLAWFVGHRLVWRPAPHARHFDPTGVYVQTRERVEKLVWRGRAYYRRDWQEIARHGAHRVGDVADRVVGSLWALETALEDHLVLTPEGDVLEVREPAPGGDGARPLPVATAAGLVAIVVAGSAAPLAEAIRAVAGELAFEWAPLAGDLATLEPHRARVSTRLLRALSAHLVAAGSRAEQVRLGFAALAEAAHALGDGLRARGQARLAAAGPDAQTAALAGERSTAAAAATAGEIGEGVERLLDDAAQLLA
;
A
#
# COMPACT_ATOMS: atom_id res chain seq x y z
N MET A 1 -4.99 31.34 -17.89
CA MET A 1 -5.71 30.05 -17.87
C MET A 1 -5.17 29.26 -16.70
N SER A 2 -5.90 29.27 -15.58
CA SER A 2 -5.58 28.52 -14.38
C SER A 2 -6.01 27.06 -14.60
N GLY A 3 -5.10 26.10 -14.47
CA GLY A 3 -5.39 24.68 -14.74
C GLY A 3 -6.38 24.07 -13.73
N PRO A 4 -6.99 22.91 -14.07
CA PRO A 4 -8.12 22.30 -13.35
C PRO A 4 -7.80 21.64 -11.98
N CYS A 5 -6.67 21.95 -11.35
CA CYS A 5 -6.32 21.50 -9.99
C CYS A 5 -5.92 22.69 -9.12
N SER A 6 -6.89 23.49 -8.70
CA SER A 6 -6.61 24.67 -7.85
C SER A 6 -6.41 24.24 -6.39
N VAL A 7 -5.16 24.04 -5.97
CA VAL A 7 -4.79 23.99 -4.55
C VAL A 7 -4.57 25.41 -4.05
N TRP A 8 -5.13 25.76 -2.90
CA TRP A 8 -4.96 27.09 -2.31
C TRP A 8 -3.88 27.05 -1.24
N ILE A 9 -2.79 27.79 -1.46
CA ILE A 9 -1.65 27.83 -0.55
C ILE A 9 -1.58 29.22 0.09
N GLU A 10 -1.75 29.28 1.40
CA GLU A 10 -1.53 30.49 2.18
C GLU A 10 -0.05 30.52 2.65
N ARG A 11 0.60 31.67 2.49
CA ARG A 11 2.00 31.89 2.87
C ARG A 11 2.13 33.04 3.86
N ASP A 12 3.13 32.99 4.73
CA ASP A 12 3.49 34.11 5.59
C ASP A 12 4.25 35.22 4.84
N ALA A 13 4.59 36.30 5.54
CA ALA A 13 5.35 37.43 4.97
C ALA A 13 6.76 37.05 4.47
N ARG A 14 7.30 35.90 4.88
CA ARG A 14 8.60 35.37 4.43
C ARG A 14 8.43 34.36 3.28
N GLY A 15 7.22 34.21 2.73
CA GLY A 15 6.92 33.27 1.64
C GLY A 15 6.81 31.81 2.08
N ARG A 16 6.82 31.52 3.38
CA ARG A 16 6.73 30.15 3.90
C ARG A 16 5.28 29.70 3.94
N ARG A 17 5.02 28.46 3.55
CA ARG A 17 3.68 27.86 3.62
C ARG A 17 3.18 27.83 5.06
N VAL A 18 1.97 28.32 5.31
CA VAL A 18 1.29 28.26 6.62
C VAL A 18 0.01 27.44 6.58
N ARG A 19 -0.64 27.38 5.41
CA ARG A 19 -1.84 26.56 5.23
C ARG A 19 -1.97 26.12 3.78
N GLU A 20 -2.53 24.94 3.60
CA GLU A 20 -2.94 24.40 2.32
C GLU A 20 -4.40 23.99 2.41
N ARG A 21 -5.19 24.34 1.39
CA ARG A 21 -6.58 23.91 1.25
C ARG A 21 -6.77 23.20 -0.08
N ASP A 22 -7.64 22.20 -0.08
CA ASP A 22 -8.07 21.54 -1.29
C ASP A 22 -8.96 22.44 -2.15
N ARG A 23 -9.35 21.93 -3.33
CA ARG A 23 -10.19 22.65 -4.29
C ARG A 23 -11.59 23.00 -3.75
N HIS A 24 -12.06 22.30 -2.71
CA HIS A 24 -13.34 22.56 -2.04
C HIS A 24 -13.18 23.50 -0.83
N GLY A 25 -11.95 23.99 -0.58
CA GLY A 25 -11.65 24.93 0.49
C GLY A 25 -11.40 24.28 1.86
N ALA A 26 -11.37 22.95 1.96
CA ALA A 26 -11.07 22.24 3.19
C ALA A 26 -9.56 22.25 3.46
N ALA A 27 -9.14 22.51 4.70
CA ALA A 27 -7.73 22.49 5.05
C ALA A 27 -7.16 21.06 4.95
N VAL A 28 -6.00 20.94 4.33
CA VAL A 28 -5.28 19.66 4.14
C VAL A 28 -3.88 19.66 4.75
N ALA A 29 -3.33 20.85 5.04
CA ALA A 29 -2.16 21.03 5.90
C ALA A 29 -2.17 22.39 6.59
N THR A 30 -1.59 22.46 7.79
CA THR A 30 -1.33 23.69 8.54
C THR A 30 0.09 23.65 9.10
N LEU A 31 0.80 24.77 9.07
CA LEU A 31 2.16 24.90 9.56
C LEU A 31 2.29 26.16 10.40
N ASP A 32 2.86 26.01 11.59
CA ASP A 32 3.12 27.09 12.51
C ASP A 32 4.63 27.32 12.59
N TRP A 33 5.06 28.51 12.21
CA TRP A 33 6.47 28.91 12.22
C TRP A 33 6.77 29.82 13.39
N ALA A 34 7.84 29.53 14.12
CA ALA A 34 8.38 30.42 15.14
C ALA A 34 9.06 31.65 14.51
N ALA A 35 9.22 32.69 15.33
CA ALA A 35 9.83 33.96 14.92
C ALA A 35 11.28 33.80 14.44
N ASP A 36 12.01 32.85 15.03
CA ASP A 36 13.39 32.48 14.72
C ASP A 36 13.56 31.74 13.39
N GLY A 37 12.46 31.40 12.71
CA GLY A 37 12.50 30.72 11.42
C GLY A 37 12.18 29.23 11.49
N ARG A 38 12.19 28.61 12.68
CA ARG A 38 11.98 27.18 12.85
C ARG A 38 10.51 26.81 12.78
N LEU A 39 10.22 25.58 12.36
CA LEU A 39 8.87 25.03 12.46
C LEU A 39 8.57 24.74 13.94
N ALA A 40 7.48 25.31 14.45
CA ALA A 40 6.98 25.06 15.80
C ALA A 40 6.00 23.88 15.83
N GLY A 41 5.26 23.67 14.74
CA GLY A 41 4.36 22.54 14.57
C GLY A 41 3.82 22.45 13.16
N ALA A 42 3.37 21.27 12.77
CA ALA A 42 2.60 21.09 11.55
C ALA A 42 1.49 20.07 11.78
N ALA A 43 0.45 20.12 10.95
CA ALA A 43 -0.57 19.09 10.88
C ALA A 43 -0.91 18.81 9.43
N VAL A 44 -1.10 17.53 9.09
CA VAL A 44 -1.54 17.07 7.77
C VAL A 44 -2.80 16.24 7.92
N ARG A 45 -3.76 16.45 7.02
CA ARG A 45 -4.96 15.64 6.97
C ARG A 45 -4.67 14.34 6.22
N ILE A 46 -5.06 13.21 6.81
CA ILE A 46 -4.81 11.86 6.26
C ILE A 46 -6.12 11.28 5.66
N PRO A 47 -6.07 10.18 4.90
CA PRO A 47 -7.22 9.73 4.09
C PRO A 47 -8.52 9.43 4.85
N ASP A 48 -8.46 9.02 6.12
CA ASP A 48 -9.65 8.82 6.95
C ASP A 48 -10.30 10.15 7.42
N GLY A 49 -9.72 11.29 7.03
CA GLY A 49 -10.18 12.63 7.34
C GLY A 49 -9.64 13.19 8.66
N SER A 50 -8.95 12.38 9.46
CA SER A 50 -8.30 12.79 10.71
C SER A 50 -6.97 13.53 10.44
N TRP A 51 -6.34 14.01 11.52
CA TRP A 51 -5.13 14.82 11.44
C TRP A 51 -3.95 14.14 12.11
N LEU A 52 -2.84 14.07 11.40
CA LEU A 52 -1.54 13.70 11.94
C LEU A 52 -0.74 14.98 12.22
N ARG A 53 -0.31 15.17 13.46
CA ARG A 53 0.46 16.33 13.89
C ARG A 53 1.94 15.98 14.01
N VAL A 54 2.78 16.90 13.57
CA VAL A 54 4.24 16.83 13.71
C VAL A 54 4.64 17.78 14.84
N ALA A 55 5.34 17.25 15.84
CA ALA A 55 6.01 18.00 16.89
C ALA A 55 7.53 17.99 16.63
N PRO A 56 8.10 19.06 16.06
CA PRO A 56 9.51 19.09 15.71
C PRO A 56 10.41 18.97 16.93
N ARG A 57 11.46 18.15 16.83
CA ARG A 57 12.51 17.96 17.86
C ARG A 57 11.98 17.63 19.25
N ALA A 58 10.87 16.89 19.32
CA ALA A 58 10.20 16.54 20.55
C ALA A 58 10.68 15.22 21.19
N ALA A 59 11.60 14.49 20.54
CA ALA A 59 12.16 13.24 21.04
C ALA A 59 13.64 13.06 20.63
N ASP A 60 14.24 11.97 21.10
CA ASP A 60 15.57 11.49 20.72
C ASP A 60 15.51 9.96 20.47
N ASP A 61 16.22 9.48 19.45
CA ASP A 61 16.32 8.04 19.13
C ASP A 61 17.79 7.59 19.18
N PRO A 62 18.12 6.46 19.84
CA PRO A 62 19.50 5.97 19.92
C PRO A 62 20.22 5.76 18.57
N ARG A 63 19.47 5.59 17.47
CA ARG A 63 20.02 5.30 16.14
C ARG A 63 20.44 6.56 15.38
N TRP A 64 19.79 7.70 15.62
CA TRP A 64 20.02 8.93 14.84
C TRP A 64 19.89 10.25 15.63
N GLY A 65 19.60 10.20 16.93
CA GLY A 65 19.49 11.35 17.82
C GLY A 65 18.17 12.11 17.69
N ALA A 66 18.25 13.44 17.67
CA ALA A 66 17.10 14.33 17.72
C ALA A 66 16.02 13.94 16.70
N SER A 67 14.77 13.95 17.15
CA SER A 67 13.65 13.36 16.42
C SER A 67 12.38 14.20 16.45
N ASP A 68 11.64 14.20 15.33
CA ASP A 68 10.32 14.81 15.20
C ASP A 68 9.23 13.78 15.52
N VAL A 69 8.27 14.10 16.38
CA VAL A 69 7.26 13.14 16.85
C VAL A 69 5.96 13.29 16.06
N LEU A 70 5.37 12.17 15.66
CA LEU A 70 4.06 12.10 15.03
C LEU A 70 2.98 11.77 16.06
N HIS A 71 1.98 12.63 16.15
CA HIS A 71 0.81 12.46 17.01
C HIS A 71 -0.45 12.27 16.18
N HIS A 72 -1.31 11.34 16.61
CA HIS A 72 -2.65 11.14 16.07
C HIS A 72 -3.65 11.20 17.23
N GLU A 73 -4.67 12.03 17.11
CA GLU A 73 -5.68 12.25 18.15
C GLU A 73 -5.07 12.56 19.54
N GLY A 74 -3.94 13.28 19.56
CA GLY A 74 -3.22 13.65 20.78
C GLY A 74 -2.25 12.59 21.30
N THR A 75 -2.30 11.36 20.80
CA THR A 75 -1.41 10.27 21.20
C THR A 75 -0.15 10.25 20.35
N ALA A 76 1.02 10.18 20.98
CA ALA A 76 2.29 9.99 20.27
C ALA A 76 2.35 8.57 19.67
N LEU A 77 2.50 8.49 18.35
CA LEU A 77 2.50 7.22 17.62
C LEU A 77 3.91 6.74 17.30
N THR A 78 4.75 7.59 16.74
CA THR A 78 6.13 7.23 16.36
C THR A 78 6.93 8.50 16.07
N HIS A 79 8.18 8.38 15.66
CA HIS A 79 9.05 9.50 15.38
C HIS A 79 9.97 9.31 14.16
N PHE A 80 10.26 10.47 13.59
CA PHE A 80 11.23 10.86 12.58
C PHE A 80 12.67 11.12 13.00
N ALA A 81 13.71 10.90 12.21
CA ALA A 81 14.89 11.77 12.39
C ALA A 81 14.48 13.24 12.19
N ALA A 82 14.94 14.14 13.06
CA ALA A 82 14.53 15.53 13.02
C ALA A 82 14.90 16.21 11.71
N VAL A 83 13.97 17.01 11.19
CA VAL A 83 14.12 17.68 9.90
C VAL A 83 14.37 19.17 10.11
N GLU A 84 15.29 19.74 9.33
CA GLU A 84 15.40 21.19 9.17
C GLU A 84 14.34 21.67 8.17
N TRP A 85 13.12 21.88 8.65
CA TRP A 85 11.93 22.15 7.82
C TRP A 85 12.05 23.38 6.91
N ALA A 86 12.89 24.35 7.27
CA ALA A 86 13.16 25.55 6.46
C ALA A 86 14.25 25.32 5.38
N ALA A 87 14.97 24.20 5.44
CA ALA A 87 16.07 23.85 4.54
C ALA A 87 16.14 22.32 4.36
N LEU A 88 15.24 21.78 3.55
CA LEU A 88 15.16 20.34 3.32
C LEU A 88 16.33 19.82 2.49
N GLU A 89 17.05 18.83 3.02
CA GLU A 89 18.24 18.23 2.39
C GLU A 89 18.14 16.71 2.18
N ALA A 90 17.28 16.02 2.93
CA ALA A 90 17.15 14.56 2.87
C ALA A 90 15.75 14.12 3.27
N ILE A 91 15.39 12.90 2.87
CA ILE A 91 14.19 12.21 3.36
C ILE A 91 14.58 11.50 4.68
N PRO A 92 13.89 11.79 5.80
CA PRO A 92 14.26 11.25 7.10
C PRO A 92 13.87 9.76 7.25
N PRO A 93 14.67 8.94 7.97
CA PRO A 93 14.20 7.65 8.45
C PRO A 93 13.07 7.79 9.46
N LEU A 94 12.14 6.83 9.43
CA LEU A 94 10.97 6.75 10.31
C LEU A 94 11.09 5.52 11.21
N ALA A 95 10.86 5.69 12.50
CA ALA A 95 10.70 4.58 13.44
C ALA A 95 9.32 3.93 13.26
N GLU A 96 9.22 2.62 13.53
CA GLU A 96 7.96 1.88 13.67
C GLU A 96 6.83 2.28 12.69
N PRO A 97 7.05 2.22 11.36
CA PRO A 97 6.09 2.73 10.37
C PRO A 97 4.69 2.12 10.49
N ALA A 98 4.59 0.88 11.00
CA ALA A 98 3.34 0.17 11.25
C ALA A 98 2.44 0.80 12.34
N ARG A 99 2.97 1.74 13.16
CA ARG A 99 2.16 2.46 14.16
C ARG A 99 1.37 3.62 13.54
N LEU A 100 1.65 4.01 12.30
CA LEU A 100 0.91 5.08 11.62
C LEU A 100 -0.44 4.58 11.11
N PRO A 101 -1.49 5.41 11.15
CA PRO A 101 -2.73 5.10 10.46
C PRO A 101 -2.49 4.99 8.95
N PRO A 102 -3.32 4.23 8.22
CA PRO A 102 -3.23 4.10 6.77
C PRO A 102 -3.13 5.46 6.06
N GLY A 103 -2.11 5.62 5.21
CA GLY A 103 -1.85 6.87 4.49
C GLY A 103 -1.18 7.99 5.29
N GLY A 104 -0.96 7.81 6.61
CA GLY A 104 -0.28 8.81 7.44
C GLY A 104 1.16 9.08 7.00
N GLY A 105 1.92 8.03 6.70
CA GLY A 105 3.29 8.15 6.19
C GLY A 105 3.36 8.93 4.87
N THR A 106 2.48 8.62 3.92
CA THR A 106 2.50 9.31 2.61
C THR A 106 1.98 10.75 2.69
N ALA A 107 1.08 11.07 3.63
CA ALA A 107 0.69 12.45 3.90
C ALA A 107 1.85 13.31 4.42
N VAL A 108 2.70 12.77 5.31
CA VAL A 108 3.91 13.45 5.80
C VAL A 108 4.96 13.57 4.71
N LEU A 109 5.18 12.51 3.93
CA LEU A 109 6.08 12.54 2.77
C LEU A 109 5.64 13.59 1.74
N ASN A 110 4.34 13.74 1.48
CA ASN A 110 3.82 14.77 0.59
C ASN A 110 4.04 16.19 1.14
N LEU A 111 3.97 16.39 2.46
CA LEU A 111 4.34 17.66 3.09
C LEU A 111 5.84 17.97 2.89
N ILE A 112 6.70 16.98 3.10
CA ILE A 112 8.15 17.12 2.87
C ILE A 112 8.41 17.46 1.39
N ALA A 113 7.80 16.74 0.45
CA ALA A 113 7.92 17.00 -0.97
C ALA A 113 7.42 18.41 -1.35
N ALA A 114 6.28 18.84 -0.82
CA ALA A 114 5.71 20.16 -1.08
C ALA A 114 6.60 21.30 -0.56
N LEU A 115 7.16 21.14 0.64
CA LEU A 115 8.10 22.12 1.20
C LEU A 115 9.43 22.14 0.45
N ALA A 116 9.95 20.98 0.04
CA ALA A 116 11.19 20.92 -0.74
C ALA A 116 10.99 21.59 -2.11
N ALA A 117 9.85 21.35 -2.77
CA ALA A 117 9.48 22.01 -4.01
C ALA A 117 9.33 23.53 -3.83
N ASP A 118 8.64 23.98 -2.77
CA ASP A 118 8.51 25.41 -2.43
C ASP A 118 9.88 26.08 -2.23
N GLN A 119 10.88 25.34 -1.72
CA GLN A 119 12.24 25.81 -1.47
C GLN A 119 13.17 25.66 -2.68
N GLY A 120 12.70 25.10 -3.80
CA GLY A 120 13.54 24.76 -4.95
C GLY A 120 14.65 23.74 -4.62
N ARG A 121 14.42 22.88 -3.61
CA ARG A 121 15.38 21.87 -3.14
C ARG A 121 15.12 20.53 -3.83
N GLY A 122 16.19 19.77 -4.04
CA GLY A 122 16.15 18.42 -4.60
C GLY A 122 17.17 18.21 -5.72
N PRO A 123 17.43 16.96 -6.11
CA PRO A 123 16.83 15.74 -5.56
C PRO A 123 17.32 15.42 -4.13
N LEU A 124 16.51 14.72 -3.35
CA LEU A 124 16.76 14.35 -1.95
C LEU A 124 17.18 12.89 -1.83
N ALA A 125 18.16 12.59 -0.97
CA ALA A 125 18.54 11.21 -0.67
C ALA A 125 17.72 10.67 0.50
N TYR A 126 17.38 9.38 0.47
CA TYR A 126 16.95 8.65 1.65
C TYR A 126 18.19 8.15 2.41
N ARG A 127 18.37 8.59 3.66
CA ARG A 127 19.53 8.24 4.50
C ARG A 127 19.22 7.22 5.59
N GLY A 128 18.05 6.59 5.52
CA GLY A 128 17.65 5.64 6.54
C GLY A 128 18.25 4.24 6.32
N PRO A 129 18.34 3.43 7.39
CA PRO A 129 18.91 2.10 7.32
C PRO A 129 17.96 1.05 6.71
N TYR A 130 16.72 1.40 6.39
CA TYR A 130 15.67 0.44 6.02
C TYR A 130 14.99 0.77 4.66
N PRO A 131 15.71 0.66 3.52
CA PRO A 131 15.13 0.84 2.20
C PRO A 131 14.26 -0.37 1.82
N THR A 132 13.00 -0.37 2.25
CA THR A 132 12.04 -1.46 1.98
C THR A 132 11.20 -1.20 0.74
N GLU A 133 10.63 -2.25 0.14
CA GLU A 133 9.66 -2.11 -0.95
C GLU A 133 8.46 -1.23 -0.56
N GLN A 134 7.94 -1.39 0.66
CA GLN A 134 6.85 -0.56 1.15
C GLN A 134 7.22 0.93 1.19
N LEU A 135 8.44 1.25 1.63
CA LEU A 135 8.94 2.62 1.61
C LEU A 135 9.15 3.12 0.17
N PHE A 136 9.71 2.29 -0.71
CA PHE A 136 9.86 2.62 -2.13
C PHE A 136 8.51 3.02 -2.74
N LEU A 137 7.47 2.18 -2.58
CA LEU A 137 6.12 2.46 -3.07
C LEU A 137 5.50 3.70 -2.42
N ALA A 138 5.76 3.95 -1.13
CA ALA A 138 5.29 5.15 -0.44
C ALA A 138 5.97 6.43 -0.97
N LEU A 139 7.26 6.35 -1.32
CA LEU A 139 8.00 7.47 -1.90
C LEU A 139 7.50 7.82 -3.30
N LEU A 140 7.15 6.82 -4.12
CA LEU A 140 6.56 7.05 -5.44
C LEU A 140 5.29 7.92 -5.38
N GLU A 141 4.52 7.89 -4.28
CA GLU A 141 3.33 8.73 -4.13
C GLU A 141 3.65 10.23 -4.07
N SER A 142 4.86 10.63 -3.63
CA SER A 142 5.19 12.05 -3.36
C SER A 142 6.50 12.53 -4.00
N PHE A 143 7.28 11.63 -4.58
CA PHE A 143 8.59 11.89 -5.18
C PHE A 143 8.73 11.14 -6.49
N ALA A 144 9.48 11.73 -7.42
CA ALA A 144 9.95 11.04 -8.62
C ALA A 144 11.37 10.52 -8.37
N PHE A 145 11.62 9.24 -8.66
CA PHE A 145 12.99 8.73 -8.55
C PHE A 145 13.81 9.17 -9.76
N GLU A 146 15.07 9.50 -9.51
CA GLU A 146 16.07 9.71 -10.54
C GLU A 146 17.23 8.76 -10.26
N THR A 147 17.81 8.21 -11.32
CA THR A 147 19.13 7.62 -11.19
C THR A 147 20.14 8.75 -11.02
N GLY A 148 21.17 8.50 -10.20
CA GLY A 148 22.37 9.32 -10.24
C GLY A 148 22.87 9.41 -11.69
N SER A 149 23.56 10.49 -12.02
CA SER A 149 23.96 10.93 -13.38
C SER A 149 24.77 9.95 -14.25
N ASP A 150 24.88 8.68 -13.88
CA ASP A 150 25.51 7.62 -14.64
C ASP A 150 24.51 6.50 -14.95
N THR A 151 24.49 6.12 -16.23
CA THR A 151 23.87 4.94 -16.86
C THR A 151 22.47 5.10 -17.49
N SER A 152 22.45 4.77 -18.79
CA SER A 152 21.28 4.51 -19.62
C SER A 152 20.54 3.27 -19.12
N ILE A 153 19.24 3.40 -18.92
CA ILE A 153 18.40 2.44 -18.18
C ILE A 153 17.45 1.79 -19.17
N ALA A 154 17.86 0.69 -19.77
CA ALA A 154 16.95 -0.20 -20.44
C ALA A 154 17.10 -1.57 -19.77
N GLY A 155 16.29 -1.82 -18.74
CA GLY A 155 16.12 -3.17 -18.17
C GLY A 155 16.41 -3.39 -16.68
N ASP A 156 16.75 -2.36 -15.90
CA ASP A 156 17.12 -2.54 -14.48
C ASP A 156 15.96 -2.28 -13.49
N ASP A 157 15.91 -3.09 -12.42
CA ASP A 157 14.93 -3.06 -11.34
C ASP A 157 15.14 -1.86 -10.38
N PRO A 158 14.26 -0.85 -10.39
CA PRO A 158 14.41 0.35 -9.55
C PRO A 158 14.32 0.04 -8.05
N LEU A 159 13.63 -1.03 -7.66
CA LEU A 159 13.57 -1.44 -6.26
C LEU A 159 14.95 -1.91 -5.78
N ALA A 160 15.66 -2.71 -6.57
CA ALA A 160 17.02 -3.15 -6.25
C ALA A 160 17.99 -1.97 -6.11
N TRP A 161 17.80 -0.91 -6.89
CA TRP A 161 18.59 0.32 -6.78
C TRP A 161 18.28 1.10 -5.50
N PHE A 162 17.01 1.18 -5.13
CA PHE A 162 16.60 1.78 -3.88
C PHE A 162 17.18 1.05 -2.66
N VAL A 163 17.10 -0.29 -2.67
CA VAL A 163 17.68 -1.15 -1.62
C VAL A 163 19.19 -0.95 -1.51
N GLY A 164 19.87 -0.69 -2.63
CA GLY A 164 21.30 -0.37 -2.66
C GLY A 164 21.64 1.10 -2.41
N HIS A 165 20.69 1.94 -1.98
CA HIS A 165 20.87 3.39 -1.75
C HIS A 165 21.39 4.18 -2.96
N ARG A 166 21.07 3.74 -4.18
CA ARG A 166 21.51 4.36 -5.44
C ARG A 166 20.54 5.37 -6.04
N LEU A 167 19.34 5.50 -5.47
CA LEU A 167 18.32 6.43 -5.94
C LEU A 167 18.37 7.76 -5.18
N VAL A 168 18.16 8.83 -5.94
CA VAL A 168 17.79 10.15 -5.40
C VAL A 168 16.37 10.49 -5.82
N TRP A 169 15.71 11.33 -5.05
CA TRP A 169 14.27 11.53 -5.13
C TRP A 169 13.95 13.01 -5.38
N ARG A 170 13.49 13.34 -6.57
CA ARG A 170 13.00 14.68 -6.88
C ARG A 170 11.63 14.89 -6.21
N PRO A 171 11.41 15.98 -5.47
CA PRO A 171 10.10 16.31 -4.94
C PRO A 171 9.06 16.41 -6.06
N ALA A 172 7.97 15.66 -5.94
CA ALA A 172 6.87 15.63 -6.90
C ALA A 172 5.53 15.57 -6.14
N PRO A 173 5.21 16.60 -5.34
CA PRO A 173 4.04 16.58 -4.48
C PRO A 173 2.74 16.45 -5.30
N HIS A 174 1.77 15.78 -4.73
CA HIS A 174 0.42 15.65 -5.31
C HIS A 174 -0.57 16.58 -4.61
N ALA A 175 -1.56 17.03 -5.38
CA ALA A 175 -2.76 17.63 -4.82
C ALA A 175 -3.64 16.54 -4.19
N ARG A 176 -4.33 16.91 -3.12
CA ARG A 176 -5.27 16.03 -2.43
C ARG A 176 -6.55 16.78 -2.12
N HIS A 177 -7.69 16.12 -2.27
CA HIS A 177 -8.98 16.67 -1.84
C HIS A 177 -9.83 15.61 -1.17
N PHE A 178 -10.75 16.10 -0.34
CA PHE A 178 -11.68 15.30 0.44
C PHE A 178 -13.09 15.58 -0.05
N ASP A 179 -13.65 14.61 -0.76
CA ASP A 179 -15.03 14.70 -1.23
C ASP A 179 -16.03 14.55 -0.07
N PRO A 180 -17.17 15.27 -0.07
CA PRO A 180 -18.20 15.15 0.97
C PRO A 180 -18.74 13.73 1.18
N THR A 181 -18.63 12.84 0.19
CA THR A 181 -19.01 11.42 0.30
C THR A 181 -17.99 10.56 1.05
N GLY A 182 -16.89 11.16 1.53
CA GLY A 182 -15.84 10.48 2.28
C GLY A 182 -14.77 9.83 1.40
N VAL A 183 -14.67 10.24 0.13
CA VAL A 183 -13.61 9.80 -0.80
C VAL A 183 -12.44 10.76 -0.69
N TYR A 184 -11.26 10.20 -0.43
CA TYR A 184 -9.99 10.90 -0.56
C TYR A 184 -9.41 10.65 -1.94
N VAL A 185 -8.95 11.69 -2.62
CA VAL A 185 -8.41 11.62 -3.98
C VAL A 185 -7.02 12.24 -4.01
N GLN A 186 -6.06 11.54 -4.62
CA GLN A 186 -4.76 12.10 -4.97
C GLN A 186 -4.70 12.36 -6.47
N THR A 187 -4.31 13.58 -6.83
CA THR A 187 -4.17 14.00 -8.22
C THR A 187 -2.83 14.69 -8.47
N ARG A 188 -2.18 14.34 -9.57
CA ARG A 188 -1.13 15.16 -10.20
C ARG A 188 -1.64 15.60 -11.57
N GLU A 189 -1.16 14.96 -12.62
CA GLU A 189 -1.65 15.17 -14.00
C GLU A 189 -2.98 14.44 -14.26
N ARG A 190 -3.26 13.41 -13.45
CA ARG A 190 -4.47 12.59 -13.45
C ARG A 190 -4.80 12.15 -12.03
N VAL A 191 -5.96 11.53 -11.82
CA VAL A 191 -6.28 10.80 -10.59
C VAL A 191 -5.37 9.58 -10.47
N GLU A 192 -4.57 9.47 -9.43
CA GLU A 192 -3.59 8.37 -9.28
C GLU A 192 -3.96 7.38 -8.17
N LYS A 193 -4.58 7.90 -7.11
CA LYS A 193 -5.02 7.12 -5.95
C LYS A 193 -6.37 7.61 -5.47
N LEU A 194 -7.21 6.65 -5.05
CA LEU A 194 -8.42 6.91 -4.27
C LEU A 194 -8.30 6.21 -2.93
N VAL A 195 -8.88 6.77 -1.88
CA VAL A 195 -9.13 6.04 -0.64
C VAL A 195 -10.57 6.23 -0.23
N TRP A 196 -11.27 5.12 0.01
CA TRP A 196 -12.67 5.12 0.39
C TRP A 196 -12.98 3.91 1.28
N ARG A 197 -13.66 4.14 2.41
CA ARG A 197 -13.97 3.10 3.42
C ARG A 197 -12.74 2.27 3.83
N GLY A 198 -11.59 2.91 3.98
CA GLY A 198 -10.32 2.26 4.34
C GLY A 198 -9.62 1.50 3.21
N ARG A 199 -10.20 1.45 2.00
CA ARG A 199 -9.61 0.78 0.83
C ARG A 199 -8.86 1.78 -0.02
N ALA A 200 -7.62 1.47 -0.36
CA ALA A 200 -6.80 2.30 -1.24
C ALA A 200 -6.80 1.71 -2.65
N TYR A 201 -7.32 2.48 -3.61
CA TYR A 201 -7.30 2.15 -5.03
C TYR A 201 -6.10 2.83 -5.66
N TYR A 202 -5.34 2.08 -6.44
CA TYR A 202 -4.15 2.58 -7.09
C TYR A 202 -4.23 2.39 -8.59
N ARG A 203 -3.66 3.32 -9.36
CA ARG A 203 -3.33 3.01 -10.75
C ARG A 203 -2.31 1.88 -10.81
N ARG A 204 -2.44 1.04 -11.83
CA ARG A 204 -1.50 -0.05 -12.11
C ARG A 204 -0.13 0.49 -12.47
N ASP A 205 -0.08 1.58 -13.22
CA ASP A 205 1.14 2.23 -13.68
C ASP A 205 1.38 3.50 -12.85
N TRP A 206 2.41 3.46 -12.02
CA TRP A 206 2.83 4.62 -11.24
C TRP A 206 4.30 4.91 -11.49
N GLN A 207 4.59 5.97 -12.25
CA GLN A 207 5.94 6.25 -12.76
C GLN A 207 6.55 5.03 -13.48
N GLU A 208 5.77 4.41 -14.36
CA GLU A 208 6.14 3.19 -15.11
C GLU A 208 6.37 1.94 -14.25
N ILE A 209 6.27 2.04 -12.91
CA ILE A 209 6.29 0.90 -12.01
C ILE A 209 4.90 0.25 -11.98
N ALA A 210 4.86 -1.04 -12.29
CA ALA A 210 3.65 -1.83 -12.17
C ALA A 210 3.36 -2.10 -10.69
N ARG A 211 2.25 -1.56 -10.18
CA ARG A 211 1.72 -1.85 -8.85
C ARG A 211 0.62 -2.90 -8.96
N HIS A 212 0.84 -4.02 -8.28
CA HIS A 212 -0.18 -5.05 -8.13
C HIS A 212 -1.07 -4.74 -6.92
N GLY A 213 -2.37 -4.89 -7.08
CA GLY A 213 -3.36 -4.64 -6.04
C GLY A 213 -4.77 -4.98 -6.51
N ALA A 214 -5.60 -5.44 -5.59
CA ALA A 214 -7.00 -5.80 -5.83
C ALA A 214 -7.86 -4.57 -6.14
N HIS A 215 -7.59 -3.43 -5.50
CA HIS A 215 -8.34 -2.19 -5.72
C HIS A 215 -7.57 -1.31 -6.70
N ARG A 216 -8.16 -1.07 -7.88
CA ARG A 216 -7.49 -0.35 -8.97
C ARG A 216 -8.26 0.90 -9.38
N VAL A 217 -7.51 1.91 -9.79
CA VAL A 217 -8.01 3.08 -10.52
C VAL A 217 -7.81 2.81 -12.01
N GLY A 218 -8.87 2.98 -12.81
CA GLY A 218 -8.83 2.84 -14.26
C GLY A 218 -9.61 3.95 -14.97
N ASP A 219 -9.34 4.11 -16.26
CA ASP A 219 -10.10 5.03 -17.13
C ASP A 219 -11.13 4.24 -17.94
N VAL A 220 -12.38 4.68 -17.92
CA VAL A 220 -13.48 4.11 -18.71
C VAL A 220 -14.16 5.24 -19.46
N ALA A 221 -13.96 5.30 -20.77
CA ALA A 221 -14.40 6.41 -21.61
C ALA A 221 -13.91 7.78 -21.07
N ASP A 222 -14.81 8.67 -20.68
CA ASP A 222 -14.53 10.01 -20.12
C ASP A 222 -14.64 10.03 -18.57
N ARG A 223 -14.46 8.88 -17.93
CA ARG A 223 -14.59 8.69 -16.48
C ARG A 223 -13.38 8.00 -15.89
N VAL A 224 -13.12 8.29 -14.63
CA VAL A 224 -12.19 7.53 -13.79
C VAL A 224 -13.01 6.63 -12.88
N VAL A 225 -12.65 5.36 -12.78
CA VAL A 225 -13.37 4.35 -11.99
C VAL A 225 -12.43 3.71 -10.96
N GLY A 226 -12.90 3.61 -9.72
CA GLY A 226 -12.27 2.81 -8.68
C GLY A 226 -13.00 1.47 -8.55
N SER A 227 -12.33 0.36 -8.84
CA SER A 227 -12.96 -0.97 -8.89
C SER A 227 -12.15 -2.02 -8.12
N LEU A 228 -12.82 -3.10 -7.73
CA LEU A 228 -12.21 -4.36 -7.35
C LEU A 228 -11.84 -5.14 -8.62
N TRP A 229 -10.63 -5.68 -8.67
CA TRP A 229 -10.07 -6.42 -9.79
C TRP A 229 -9.50 -7.75 -9.33
N ALA A 230 -9.58 -8.74 -10.21
CA ALA A 230 -8.74 -9.93 -10.18
C ALA A 230 -8.66 -10.51 -11.58
N LEU A 231 -7.63 -11.31 -11.87
CA LEU A 231 -7.50 -11.99 -13.17
C LEU A 231 -7.56 -11.03 -14.36
N GLU A 232 -7.02 -9.83 -14.18
CA GLU A 232 -7.00 -8.75 -15.19
C GLU A 232 -8.38 -8.31 -15.68
N THR A 233 -9.42 -8.50 -14.86
CA THR A 233 -10.77 -8.01 -15.11
C THR A 233 -11.33 -7.28 -13.89
N ALA A 234 -12.18 -6.28 -14.14
CA ALA A 234 -12.94 -5.60 -13.10
C ALA A 234 -14.08 -6.52 -12.63
N LEU A 235 -14.13 -6.79 -11.32
CA LEU A 235 -15.15 -7.61 -10.68
C LEU A 235 -16.33 -6.76 -10.17
N GLU A 236 -16.06 -5.55 -9.70
CA GLU A 236 -17.04 -4.67 -9.07
C GLU A 236 -16.54 -3.22 -9.09
N ASP A 237 -17.33 -2.29 -9.64
CA ASP A 237 -17.04 -0.85 -9.61
C ASP A 237 -17.60 -0.23 -8.34
N HIS A 238 -16.79 0.54 -7.62
CA HIS A 238 -17.16 1.17 -6.36
C HIS A 238 -17.28 2.69 -6.46
N LEU A 239 -16.46 3.32 -7.28
CA LEU A 239 -16.37 4.77 -7.38
C LEU A 239 -16.36 5.20 -8.85
N VAL A 240 -17.13 6.22 -9.20
CA VAL A 240 -17.09 6.86 -10.52
C VAL A 240 -16.78 8.35 -10.33
N LEU A 241 -15.77 8.85 -11.03
CA LEU A 241 -15.28 10.21 -10.93
C LEU A 241 -15.12 10.85 -12.30
N THR A 242 -15.06 12.18 -12.32
CA THR A 242 -14.55 12.94 -13.46
C THR A 242 -13.04 12.69 -13.64
N PRO A 243 -12.45 12.99 -14.83
CA PRO A 243 -10.99 12.97 -15.02
C PRO A 243 -10.23 13.86 -14.02
N GLU A 244 -10.86 14.93 -13.55
CA GLU A 244 -10.32 15.85 -12.56
C GLU A 244 -10.40 15.31 -11.12
N GLY A 245 -11.14 14.22 -10.90
CA GLY A 245 -11.30 13.56 -9.60
C GLY A 245 -12.48 14.02 -8.77
N ASP A 246 -13.49 14.66 -9.35
CA ASP A 246 -14.74 14.97 -8.64
C ASP A 246 -15.63 13.73 -8.63
N VAL A 247 -16.19 13.37 -7.47
CA VAL A 247 -17.00 12.16 -7.33
C VAL A 247 -18.37 12.36 -7.98
N LEU A 248 -18.70 11.48 -8.92
CA LEU A 248 -19.99 11.47 -9.62
C LEU A 248 -20.95 10.45 -9.01
N GLU A 249 -20.42 9.29 -8.63
CA GLU A 249 -21.22 8.18 -8.10
C GLU A 249 -20.39 7.37 -7.10
N VAL A 250 -21.02 6.98 -5.99
CA VAL A 250 -20.51 5.98 -5.05
C VAL A 250 -21.44 4.78 -5.08
N ARG A 251 -20.88 3.62 -5.41
CA ARG A 251 -21.58 2.33 -5.47
C ARG A 251 -21.17 1.50 -4.27
N GLU A 252 -22.06 1.42 -3.28
CA GLU A 252 -21.81 0.65 -2.06
C GLU A 252 -21.69 -0.85 -2.40
N PRO A 253 -20.55 -1.50 -2.11
CA PRO A 253 -20.38 -2.92 -2.35
C PRO A 253 -21.36 -3.73 -1.50
N ALA A 254 -22.09 -4.65 -2.12
CA ALA A 254 -23.00 -5.54 -1.42
C ALA A 254 -22.38 -6.94 -1.30
N PRO A 255 -22.51 -7.62 -0.15
CA PRO A 255 -22.20 -9.04 -0.11
C PRO A 255 -23.14 -9.79 -1.06
N GLY A 256 -22.61 -10.80 -1.77
CA GLY A 256 -23.43 -11.74 -2.52
C GLY A 256 -24.39 -12.53 -1.61
N GLY A 257 -25.41 -13.16 -2.20
CA GLY A 257 -26.41 -13.94 -1.45
C GLY A 257 -25.96 -15.33 -0.98
N ASP A 258 -24.82 -15.83 -1.45
CA ASP A 258 -24.36 -17.19 -1.14
C ASP A 258 -23.81 -17.29 0.29
N GLY A 259 -24.08 -18.41 0.97
CA GLY A 259 -23.47 -18.69 2.28
C GLY A 259 -21.95 -18.92 2.19
N ALA A 260 -21.24 -18.63 3.28
CA ALA A 260 -19.83 -18.99 3.38
C ALA A 260 -19.66 -20.52 3.39
N ARG A 261 -18.63 -21.03 2.72
CA ARG A 261 -18.28 -22.47 2.69
C ARG A 261 -16.79 -22.69 2.89
N PRO A 262 -16.35 -23.80 3.50
CA PRO A 262 -14.93 -24.07 3.69
C PRO A 262 -14.14 -24.10 2.36
N LEU A 263 -12.91 -23.57 2.38
CA LEU A 263 -11.93 -23.82 1.32
C LEU A 263 -11.47 -25.28 1.39
N PRO A 264 -11.24 -25.95 0.24
CA PRO A 264 -10.51 -27.20 0.24
C PRO A 264 -9.13 -27.05 0.91
N VAL A 265 -8.74 -28.03 1.73
CA VAL A 265 -7.49 -27.99 2.51
C VAL A 265 -6.27 -27.76 1.62
N ALA A 266 -6.18 -28.44 0.47
CA ALA A 266 -5.09 -28.25 -0.48
C ALA A 266 -5.04 -26.83 -1.05
N THR A 267 -6.20 -26.21 -1.34
CA THR A 267 -6.27 -24.83 -1.82
C THR A 267 -5.80 -23.84 -0.75
N ALA A 268 -6.20 -24.04 0.51
CA ALA A 268 -5.73 -23.23 1.62
C ALA A 268 -4.22 -23.38 1.84
N ALA A 269 -3.70 -24.60 1.79
CA ALA A 269 -2.27 -24.88 1.90
C ALA A 269 -1.47 -24.20 0.77
N GLY A 270 -1.92 -24.31 -0.48
CA GLY A 270 -1.29 -23.65 -1.63
C GLY A 270 -1.29 -22.13 -1.50
N LEU A 271 -2.37 -21.51 -1.00
CA LEU A 271 -2.43 -20.07 -0.74
C LEU A 271 -1.36 -19.66 0.28
N VAL A 272 -1.30 -20.37 1.40
CA VAL A 272 -0.31 -20.11 2.46
C VAL A 272 1.11 -20.31 1.95
N ALA A 273 1.34 -21.33 1.11
CA ALA A 273 2.62 -21.61 0.48
C ALA A 273 3.09 -20.44 -0.41
N ILE A 274 2.19 -19.79 -1.18
CA ILE A 274 2.53 -18.57 -1.93
C ILE A 274 2.94 -17.45 -0.98
N VAL A 275 2.19 -17.21 0.10
CA VAL A 275 2.51 -16.17 1.09
C VAL A 275 3.88 -16.42 1.72
N VAL A 276 4.18 -17.67 2.09
CA VAL A 276 5.49 -18.07 2.63
C VAL A 276 6.59 -17.87 1.59
N ALA A 277 6.38 -18.29 0.34
CA ALA A 277 7.35 -18.17 -0.73
C ALA A 277 7.76 -16.71 -0.97
N GLY A 278 6.78 -15.79 -0.95
CA GLY A 278 6.97 -14.34 -1.12
C GLY A 278 7.35 -13.58 0.15
N SER A 279 7.54 -14.25 1.29
CA SER A 279 7.95 -13.62 2.55
C SER A 279 9.42 -13.86 2.87
N ALA A 280 9.99 -13.04 3.75
CA ALA A 280 11.33 -13.26 4.29
C ALA A 280 11.43 -14.66 4.94
N ALA A 281 12.51 -15.40 4.65
CA ALA A 281 12.68 -16.78 5.11
C ALA A 281 12.44 -16.98 6.63
N PRO A 282 12.90 -16.07 7.53
CA PRO A 282 12.64 -16.19 8.96
C PRO A 282 11.17 -16.20 9.37
N LEU A 283 10.26 -15.69 8.53
CA LEU A 283 8.82 -15.63 8.83
C LEU A 283 8.05 -16.89 8.43
N ALA A 284 8.65 -17.81 7.67
CA ALA A 284 7.95 -18.93 7.06
C ALA A 284 7.16 -19.78 8.09
N GLU A 285 7.83 -20.23 9.15
CA GLU A 285 7.20 -21.07 10.19
C GLU A 285 6.18 -20.31 11.03
N ALA A 286 6.44 -19.03 11.32
CA ALA A 286 5.50 -18.19 12.05
C ALA A 286 4.20 -17.96 11.23
N ILE A 287 4.31 -17.75 9.92
CA ILE A 287 3.16 -17.61 9.01
C ILE A 287 2.38 -18.93 8.95
N ARG A 288 3.05 -20.08 8.80
CA ARG A 288 2.40 -21.40 8.81
C ARG A 288 1.66 -21.66 10.12
N ALA A 289 2.27 -21.36 11.26
CA ALA A 289 1.64 -21.53 12.56
C ALA A 289 0.38 -20.67 12.70
N VAL A 290 0.44 -19.39 12.31
CA VAL A 290 -0.73 -18.51 12.29
C VAL A 290 -1.81 -19.05 11.36
N ALA A 291 -1.45 -19.49 10.15
CA ALA A 291 -2.41 -20.02 9.19
C ALA A 291 -3.10 -21.29 9.72
N GLY A 292 -2.38 -22.16 10.44
CA GLY A 292 -2.94 -23.36 11.06
C GLY A 292 -4.00 -23.09 12.14
N GLU A 293 -4.06 -21.86 12.67
CA GLU A 293 -5.07 -21.42 13.66
C GLU A 293 -6.34 -20.82 12.99
N LEU A 294 -6.39 -20.75 11.65
CA LEU A 294 -7.46 -20.09 10.90
C LEU A 294 -8.35 -21.10 10.17
N ALA A 295 -9.66 -20.84 10.19
CA ALA A 295 -10.58 -21.45 9.25
C ALA A 295 -10.59 -20.68 7.92
N PHE A 296 -10.25 -21.35 6.82
CA PHE A 296 -10.29 -20.78 5.47
C PHE A 296 -11.64 -21.02 4.81
N GLU A 297 -12.28 -19.97 4.30
CA GLU A 297 -13.63 -20.03 3.73
C GLU A 297 -13.79 -19.20 2.44
N TRP A 298 -14.58 -19.71 1.51
CA TRP A 298 -15.15 -18.91 0.43
C TRP A 298 -16.32 -18.14 1.02
N ALA A 299 -16.38 -16.84 0.81
CA ALA A 299 -17.43 -16.00 1.38
C ALA A 299 -17.89 -14.91 0.40
N PRO A 300 -19.15 -14.46 0.50
CA PRO A 300 -19.68 -13.34 -0.29
C PRO A 300 -19.17 -11.99 0.24
N LEU A 301 -17.88 -11.71 0.11
CA LEU A 301 -17.28 -10.48 0.64
C LEU A 301 -17.82 -9.22 -0.06
N ALA A 302 -18.00 -8.14 0.69
CA ALA A 302 -18.41 -6.84 0.16
C ALA A 302 -17.18 -5.99 -0.18
N GLY A 303 -16.86 -5.87 -1.47
CA GLY A 303 -15.84 -4.96 -1.97
C GLY A 303 -14.38 -5.35 -1.70
N ASP A 304 -14.10 -6.59 -1.27
CA ASP A 304 -12.74 -7.10 -1.05
C ASP A 304 -12.54 -8.48 -1.67
N LEU A 305 -11.29 -8.80 -2.07
CA LEU A 305 -10.92 -10.15 -2.51
C LEU A 305 -10.73 -11.10 -1.34
N ALA A 306 -10.26 -10.62 -0.20
CA ALA A 306 -10.09 -11.42 0.99
C ALA A 306 -10.17 -10.58 2.26
N THR A 307 -10.55 -11.21 3.38
CA THR A 307 -10.50 -10.61 4.71
C THR A 307 -9.84 -11.56 5.70
N LEU A 308 -9.15 -10.99 6.69
CA LEU A 308 -8.47 -11.73 7.74
C LEU A 308 -9.02 -11.32 9.12
N GLU A 309 -9.98 -12.11 9.61
CA GLU A 309 -10.59 -11.97 10.94
C GLU A 309 -9.76 -12.74 12.00
N PRO A 310 -10.02 -12.59 13.31
CA PRO A 310 -9.19 -13.23 14.34
C PRO A 310 -8.99 -14.74 14.16
N HIS A 311 -10.03 -15.48 13.77
CA HIS A 311 -10.01 -16.95 13.61
C HIS A 311 -10.39 -17.43 12.21
N ARG A 312 -10.54 -16.52 11.24
CA ARG A 312 -11.02 -16.84 9.90
C ARG A 312 -10.24 -16.07 8.84
N ALA A 313 -9.93 -16.76 7.75
CA ALA A 313 -9.46 -16.16 6.51
C ALA A 313 -10.52 -16.41 5.44
N ARG A 314 -11.09 -15.35 4.89
CA ARG A 314 -12.16 -15.46 3.91
C ARG A 314 -11.67 -14.98 2.56
N VAL A 315 -11.99 -15.72 1.50
CA VAL A 315 -11.68 -15.36 0.12
C VAL A 315 -13.00 -15.18 -0.63
N SER A 316 -13.07 -14.17 -1.50
CA SER A 316 -14.30 -13.77 -2.17
C SER A 316 -14.79 -14.82 -3.15
N THR A 317 -16.07 -15.18 -3.08
CA THR A 317 -16.73 -16.02 -4.10
C THR A 317 -16.73 -15.38 -5.48
N ARG A 318 -16.59 -14.04 -5.59
CA ARG A 318 -16.45 -13.34 -6.86
C ARG A 318 -15.17 -13.75 -7.61
N LEU A 319 -14.06 -13.95 -6.90
CA LEU A 319 -12.81 -14.43 -7.49
C LEU A 319 -13.00 -15.83 -8.09
N LEU A 320 -13.67 -16.72 -7.36
CA LEU A 320 -13.94 -18.07 -7.82
C LEU A 320 -14.86 -18.10 -9.05
N ARG A 321 -15.90 -17.26 -9.05
CA ARG A 321 -16.80 -17.11 -10.22
C ARG A 321 -16.06 -16.53 -11.43
N ALA A 322 -15.20 -15.53 -11.21
CA ALA A 322 -14.36 -14.98 -12.27
C ALA A 322 -13.43 -16.05 -12.86
N LEU A 323 -12.76 -16.83 -12.02
CA LEU A 323 -11.96 -17.97 -12.47
C LEU A 323 -12.82 -18.94 -13.29
N SER A 324 -13.97 -19.37 -12.77
CA SER A 324 -14.90 -20.26 -13.47
C SER A 324 -15.30 -19.73 -14.86
N ALA A 325 -15.62 -18.44 -14.97
CA ALA A 325 -15.99 -17.82 -16.24
C ALA A 325 -14.81 -17.83 -17.24
N HIS A 326 -13.59 -17.55 -16.79
CA HIS A 326 -12.40 -17.59 -17.64
C HIS A 326 -12.04 -19.02 -18.05
N LEU A 327 -12.31 -20.03 -17.21
CA LEU A 327 -12.09 -21.44 -17.55
C LEU A 327 -12.95 -21.93 -18.71
N VAL A 328 -14.17 -21.39 -18.88
CA VAL A 328 -15.04 -21.70 -20.03
C VAL A 328 -14.41 -21.24 -21.34
N ALA A 329 -13.68 -20.12 -21.32
CA ALA A 329 -13.01 -19.58 -22.50
C ALA A 329 -11.60 -20.16 -22.74
N ALA A 330 -11.03 -20.87 -21.76
CA ALA A 330 -9.67 -21.40 -21.84
C ALA A 330 -9.57 -22.53 -22.88
N GLY A 331 -8.70 -22.37 -23.87
CA GLY A 331 -8.57 -23.30 -25.00
C GLY A 331 -7.70 -24.52 -24.70
N SER A 332 -7.06 -24.59 -23.53
CA SER A 332 -6.14 -25.69 -23.18
C SER A 332 -5.98 -25.88 -21.67
N ARG A 333 -5.53 -27.08 -21.26
CA ARG A 333 -5.18 -27.37 -19.86
C ARG A 333 -4.09 -26.44 -19.32
N ALA A 334 -3.08 -26.14 -20.14
CA ALA A 334 -1.99 -25.25 -19.73
C ALA A 334 -2.50 -23.84 -19.41
N GLU A 335 -3.48 -23.34 -20.17
CA GLU A 335 -4.12 -22.06 -19.91
C GLU A 335 -4.96 -22.08 -18.63
N GLN A 336 -5.74 -23.14 -18.41
CA GLN A 336 -6.49 -23.34 -17.16
C GLN A 336 -5.56 -23.33 -15.94
N VAL A 337 -4.43 -24.04 -16.01
CA VAL A 337 -3.43 -24.06 -14.94
C VAL A 337 -2.85 -22.67 -14.68
N ARG A 338 -2.51 -21.91 -15.73
CA ARG A 338 -2.05 -20.51 -15.58
C ARG A 338 -3.10 -19.63 -14.89
N LEU A 339 -4.37 -19.77 -15.25
CA LEU A 339 -5.48 -19.06 -14.59
C LEU A 339 -5.61 -19.47 -13.11
N GLY A 340 -5.46 -20.75 -12.80
CA GLY A 340 -5.47 -21.26 -11.43
C GLY A 340 -4.33 -20.67 -10.59
N PHE A 341 -3.11 -20.62 -11.12
CA PHE A 341 -1.99 -19.94 -10.46
C PHE A 341 -2.26 -18.44 -10.25
N ALA A 342 -2.79 -17.75 -11.26
CA ALA A 342 -3.12 -16.33 -11.15
C ALA A 342 -4.18 -16.08 -10.07
N ALA A 343 -5.25 -16.88 -10.02
CA ALA A 343 -6.30 -16.74 -9.02
C ALA A 343 -5.77 -17.00 -7.60
N LEU A 344 -4.95 -18.04 -7.42
CA LEU A 344 -4.37 -18.37 -6.13
C LEU A 344 -3.40 -17.27 -5.66
N ALA A 345 -2.63 -16.68 -6.58
CA ALA A 345 -1.73 -15.56 -6.30
C ALA A 345 -2.50 -14.29 -5.90
N GLU A 346 -3.59 -13.94 -6.58
CA GLU A 346 -4.45 -12.79 -6.22
C GLU A 346 -5.00 -12.93 -4.80
N ALA A 347 -5.49 -14.14 -4.43
CA ALA A 347 -5.97 -14.42 -3.09
C ALA A 347 -4.84 -14.36 -2.03
N ALA A 348 -3.66 -14.91 -2.37
CA ALA A 348 -2.48 -14.88 -1.51
C ALA A 348 -1.97 -13.45 -1.27
N HIS A 349 -1.96 -12.59 -2.31
CA HIS A 349 -1.61 -11.18 -2.16
C HIS A 349 -2.60 -10.44 -1.26
N ALA A 350 -3.91 -10.68 -1.43
CA ALA A 350 -4.94 -10.05 -0.60
C ALA A 350 -4.87 -10.44 0.89
N LEU A 351 -4.44 -11.67 1.21
CA LEU A 351 -4.26 -12.12 2.61
C LEU A 351 -2.84 -11.89 3.16
N GLY A 352 -1.86 -11.71 2.27
CA GLY A 352 -0.44 -11.81 2.60
C GLY A 352 0.02 -10.82 3.66
N ASP A 353 -0.41 -9.56 3.57
CA ASP A 353 -0.01 -8.52 4.55
C ASP A 353 -0.52 -8.85 5.95
N GLY A 354 -1.77 -9.29 6.07
CA GLY A 354 -2.35 -9.66 7.35
C GLY A 354 -1.66 -10.89 7.97
N LEU A 355 -1.36 -11.91 7.16
CA LEU A 355 -0.64 -13.10 7.61
C LEU A 355 0.80 -12.79 8.01
N ARG A 356 1.50 -11.96 7.22
CA ARG A 356 2.86 -11.49 7.55
C ARG A 356 2.87 -10.69 8.85
N ALA A 357 1.94 -9.75 9.03
CA ALA A 357 1.86 -8.95 10.25
C ALA A 357 1.64 -9.82 11.50
N ARG A 358 0.73 -10.80 11.43
CA ARG A 358 0.52 -11.76 12.53
C ARG A 358 1.73 -12.67 12.76
N GLY A 359 2.39 -13.13 11.69
CA GLY A 359 3.62 -13.92 11.78
C GLY A 359 4.77 -13.13 12.41
N GLN A 360 4.94 -11.86 12.04
CA GLN A 360 5.90 -10.93 12.65
C GLN A 360 5.59 -10.69 14.12
N ALA A 361 4.34 -10.41 14.48
CA ALA A 361 3.93 -10.24 15.87
C ALA A 361 4.22 -11.49 16.72
N ARG A 362 3.94 -12.68 16.17
CA ARG A 362 4.24 -13.96 16.82
C ARG A 362 5.73 -14.16 17.02
N LEU A 363 6.55 -13.90 16.00
CA LEU A 363 8.00 -14.03 16.09
C LEU A 363 8.60 -13.01 17.08
N ALA A 364 8.12 -11.77 17.07
CA ALA A 364 8.55 -10.73 18.00
C ALA A 364 8.19 -11.05 19.46
N ALA A 365 7.07 -11.75 19.70
CA ALA A 365 6.68 -12.24 21.03
C ALA A 365 7.44 -13.50 21.47
N ALA A 366 8.18 -14.16 20.56
CA ALA A 366 8.98 -15.33 20.90
C ALA A 366 10.24 -14.95 21.68
N GLY A 367 10.78 -15.89 22.46
CA GLY A 367 12.02 -15.67 23.20
C GLY A 367 13.22 -15.41 22.28
N PRO A 368 14.30 -14.74 22.76
CA PRO A 368 15.45 -14.36 21.95
C PRO A 368 16.06 -15.53 21.14
N ASP A 369 16.19 -16.71 21.74
CA ASP A 369 16.75 -17.89 21.08
C ASP A 369 15.92 -18.33 19.86
N ALA A 370 14.59 -18.25 19.95
CA ALA A 370 13.70 -18.58 18.84
C ALA A 370 13.79 -17.54 17.72
N GLN A 371 13.96 -16.26 18.06
CA GLN A 371 14.19 -15.20 17.09
C GLN A 371 15.53 -15.39 16.37
N THR A 372 16.61 -15.67 17.12
CA THR A 372 17.94 -15.94 16.56
C THR A 372 17.91 -17.17 15.65
N ALA A 373 17.26 -18.26 16.07
CA ALA A 373 17.12 -19.45 15.25
C ALA A 373 16.36 -19.18 13.94
N ALA A 374 15.28 -18.39 13.99
CA ALA A 374 14.53 -18.00 12.79
C ALA A 374 15.38 -17.14 11.84
N LEU A 375 16.14 -16.17 12.38
CA LEU A 375 17.02 -15.29 11.60
C LEU A 375 18.20 -16.02 10.97
N ALA A 376 18.69 -17.08 11.61
CA ALA A 376 19.74 -17.96 11.08
C ALA A 376 19.22 -18.97 10.04
N GLY A 377 17.89 -19.13 9.92
CA GLY A 377 17.26 -20.08 9.02
C GLY A 377 17.27 -19.58 7.58
N GLU A 378 18.10 -20.20 6.73
CA GLU A 378 18.00 -20.06 5.27
C GLU A 378 17.00 -21.06 4.70
N ARG A 379 16.33 -20.68 3.60
CA ARG A 379 15.39 -21.56 2.91
C ARG A 379 16.18 -22.64 2.17
N SER A 380 16.07 -23.90 2.61
CA SER A 380 16.70 -25.02 1.91
C SER A 380 16.02 -25.30 0.56
N THR A 381 16.76 -25.87 -0.38
CA THR A 381 16.23 -26.28 -1.70
C THR A 381 15.10 -27.30 -1.56
N ALA A 382 15.19 -28.23 -0.60
CA ALA A 382 14.14 -29.18 -0.30
C ALA A 382 12.87 -28.49 0.23
N ALA A 383 13.00 -27.49 1.10
CA ALA A 383 11.85 -26.73 1.59
C ALA A 383 11.19 -25.90 0.47
N ALA A 384 11.99 -25.33 -0.44
CA ALA A 384 11.47 -24.64 -1.61
C ALA A 384 10.70 -25.57 -2.56
N ALA A 385 11.22 -26.78 -2.82
CA ALA A 385 10.54 -27.78 -3.63
C ALA A 385 9.22 -28.26 -3.00
N ALA A 386 9.21 -28.50 -1.68
CA ALA A 386 7.98 -28.83 -0.96
C ALA A 386 6.93 -27.72 -1.09
N THR A 387 7.35 -26.46 -0.92
CA THR A 387 6.47 -25.28 -1.07
C THR A 387 5.90 -25.20 -2.49
N ALA A 388 6.71 -25.44 -3.53
CA ALA A 388 6.22 -25.47 -4.92
C ALA A 388 5.20 -26.59 -5.16
N GLY A 389 5.39 -27.76 -4.53
CA GLY A 389 4.43 -28.87 -4.56
C GLY A 389 3.08 -28.51 -3.95
N GLU A 390 3.08 -27.88 -2.76
CA GLU A 390 1.87 -27.39 -2.09
C GLU A 390 1.08 -26.39 -2.96
N ILE A 391 1.79 -25.49 -3.65
CA ILE A 391 1.16 -24.52 -4.57
C ILE A 391 0.52 -25.27 -5.75
N GLY A 392 1.23 -26.22 -6.37
CA GLY A 392 0.71 -26.99 -7.50
C GLY A 392 -0.56 -27.78 -7.15
N GLU A 393 -0.55 -28.47 -6.01
CA GLU A 393 -1.73 -29.20 -5.52
C GLU A 393 -2.89 -28.26 -5.21
N GLY A 394 -2.61 -27.11 -4.61
CA GLY A 394 -3.61 -26.08 -4.33
C GLY A 394 -4.27 -25.52 -5.59
N VAL A 395 -3.50 -25.35 -6.68
CA VAL A 395 -4.01 -24.93 -7.99
C VAL A 395 -4.92 -25.99 -8.61
N GLU A 396 -4.50 -27.25 -8.63
CA GLU A 396 -5.32 -28.35 -9.15
C GLU A 396 -6.66 -28.41 -8.42
N ARG A 397 -6.64 -28.34 -7.09
CA ARG A 397 -7.87 -28.36 -6.28
C ARG A 397 -8.75 -27.13 -6.47
N LEU A 398 -8.14 -25.95 -6.66
CA LEU A 398 -8.88 -24.71 -6.97
C LEU A 398 -9.61 -24.83 -8.31
N LEU A 399 -8.97 -25.44 -9.31
CA LEU A 399 -9.57 -25.63 -10.63
C LEU A 399 -10.74 -26.62 -10.59
N ASP A 400 -10.63 -27.71 -9.83
CA ASP A 400 -11.77 -28.61 -9.58
C ASP A 400 -12.96 -27.87 -8.97
N ASP A 401 -12.70 -27.06 -7.94
CA ASP A 401 -13.74 -26.31 -7.22
C ASP A 401 -14.39 -25.23 -8.10
N ALA A 402 -13.62 -24.59 -8.99
CA ALA A 402 -14.15 -23.65 -9.97
C ALA A 402 -14.97 -24.34 -11.07
N ALA A 403 -14.54 -25.52 -11.54
CA ALA A 403 -15.27 -26.30 -12.54
C ALA A 403 -16.63 -26.81 -12.00
N GLN A 404 -16.73 -27.06 -10.70
CA GLN A 404 -18.00 -27.44 -10.06
C GLN A 404 -19.06 -26.33 -10.10
N LEU A 405 -18.69 -25.06 -10.32
CA LEU A 405 -19.67 -23.98 -10.52
C LEU A 405 -20.30 -23.97 -11.92
N LEU A 406 -19.72 -24.71 -12.87
CA LEU A 406 -20.24 -24.85 -14.24
C LEU A 406 -21.20 -26.03 -14.39
N ALA A 407 -21.18 -26.97 -13.45
CA ALA A 407 -22.01 -28.17 -13.41
C ALA A 407 -23.32 -27.89 -12.65
#